data_AF-A0A7C1GA73-F1
#
_entry.id   AF-A0A7C1GA73-F1
#
_cell.length_a   1.000
_cell.length_b   1.000
_cell.length_c   1.000
_cell.angle_alpha   90.00
_cell.angle_beta   90.00
_cell.angle_gamma   90.00
#
_symmetry.space_group_name_H-M   'P 1'
#
loop_
_entity.id
_entity.type
_entity.pdbx_description
1 polymer ?
#
loop_
_entity_poly.entity_id
_entity_poly.type
_entity_poly.pdbx_seq_one_letter_code
_entity_poly.pdbx_strand_id
1 'polypeptide(L)'
;MYVGARKRYDKNKNHKNLQNIPFAVFVKHDLIKPRFIEHRSYQVSIARSALERNTLVVLPTGLGKTVIALLVIAEKLKNDKGKILFLAPTKPLVIQHMGFLRD
;
A
#
# COMPACT_ATOMS: atom_id res chain seq x y z
N MET A 1 3.43 6.96 23.57
CA MET A 1 4.74 6.57 24.13
C MET A 1 4.97 5.11 23.74
N TYR A 2 5.85 4.81 22.78
CA TYR A 2 6.22 3.42 22.47
C TYR A 2 7.73 3.29 22.65
N VAL A 3 8.14 2.56 23.69
CA VAL A 3 9.53 2.30 24.05
C VAL A 3 9.98 1.03 23.32
N GLY A 4 11.00 1.15 22.46
CA GLY A 4 11.56 0.04 21.71
C GLY A 4 12.42 -0.87 22.60
N ALA A 5 12.13 -2.16 22.61
CA ALA A 5 12.99 -3.18 23.21
C ALA A 5 13.68 -3.99 22.10
N ARG A 6 14.99 -3.78 21.90
CA ARG A 6 15.85 -4.66 21.10
C ARG A 6 16.00 -6.00 21.83
N LYS A 7 15.54 -7.11 21.23
CA LYS A 7 15.85 -8.46 21.71
C LYS A 7 16.96 -9.06 20.85
N ARG A 8 18.03 -9.52 21.52
CA ARG A 8 19.21 -10.19 20.95
C ARG A 8 18.78 -11.46 20.21
N TYR A 9 19.31 -11.66 19.00
CA TYR A 9 19.08 -12.84 18.16
C TYR A 9 20.00 -13.98 18.63
N ASP A 10 19.41 -15.07 19.11
CA ASP A 10 20.11 -16.30 19.49
C ASP A 10 20.20 -17.25 18.28
N LYS A 11 21.42 -17.65 17.93
CA LYS A 11 21.78 -18.34 16.68
C LYS A 11 21.53 -19.84 16.66
N ASN A 12 20.93 -20.45 17.69
CA ASN A 12 20.94 -21.91 17.82
C ASN A 12 19.61 -22.56 18.25
N LYS A 13 18.54 -22.40 17.45
CA LYS A 13 17.33 -23.25 17.57
C LYS A 13 16.84 -23.75 16.21
N ASN A 14 17.20 -25.00 15.93
CA ASN A 14 16.85 -25.73 14.72
C ASN A 14 15.34 -26.11 14.66
N HIS A 15 14.77 -25.83 13.49
CA HIS A 15 13.78 -26.61 12.72
C HIS A 15 12.31 -26.79 13.14
N LYS A 16 11.72 -26.05 14.10
CA LYS A 16 10.26 -26.15 14.35
C LYS A 16 9.54 -24.87 14.80
N ASN A 17 9.73 -23.72 14.14
CA ASN A 17 8.88 -22.54 14.43
C ASN A 17 8.71 -21.61 13.21
N LEU A 18 7.81 -21.98 12.30
CA LEU A 18 7.21 -21.04 11.32
C LEU A 18 5.99 -20.29 11.89
N GLN A 19 5.64 -20.48 13.17
CA GLN A 19 4.44 -19.92 13.80
C GLN A 19 4.63 -18.56 14.48
N ASN A 20 5.67 -17.79 14.13
CA ASN A 20 5.86 -16.43 14.67
C ASN A 20 6.24 -15.43 13.57
N ILE A 21 5.62 -15.54 12.40
CA ILE A 21 5.52 -14.40 11.48
C ILE A 21 4.31 -13.60 11.97
N PRO A 22 4.41 -12.31 12.32
CA PRO A 22 3.22 -11.53 12.63
C PRO A 22 2.23 -11.70 11.48
N PHE A 23 0.99 -12.13 11.76
CA PHE A 23 -0.03 -12.32 10.73
C PHE A 23 -0.19 -10.99 9.99
N ALA A 24 0.45 -10.87 8.83
CA ALA A 24 0.35 -9.68 8.01
C ALA A 24 -1.09 -9.56 7.54
N VAL A 25 -1.75 -8.46 7.92
CA VAL A 25 -3.08 -8.13 7.43
C VAL A 25 -2.90 -7.47 6.08
N PHE A 26 -3.62 -7.95 5.07
CA PHE A 26 -3.56 -7.42 3.70
C PHE A 26 -4.86 -6.71 3.35
N VAL A 27 -4.76 -5.73 2.46
CA VAL A 27 -5.94 -5.06 1.89
C VAL A 27 -6.74 -6.07 1.07
N LYS A 28 -8.06 -6.06 1.25
CA LYS A 28 -9.02 -6.83 0.44
C LYS A 28 -9.82 -5.87 -0.42
N HIS A 29 -9.75 -6.02 -1.73
CA HIS A 29 -10.50 -5.24 -2.70
C HIS A 29 -10.63 -6.03 -4.01
N ASP A 30 -11.78 -5.98 -4.68
CA ASP A 30 -12.10 -6.82 -5.85
C ASP A 30 -11.14 -6.60 -7.03
N LEU A 31 -10.64 -5.38 -7.16
CA LEU A 31 -9.68 -4.97 -8.21
C LEU A 31 -8.20 -5.03 -7.77
N ILE A 32 -7.89 -5.54 -6.57
CA ILE A 32 -6.52 -5.65 -6.07
C ILE A 32 -6.20 -7.12 -5.80
N LYS A 33 -5.04 -7.59 -6.25
CA LYS A 33 -4.61 -8.98 -6.05
C LYS A 33 -4.55 -9.33 -4.56
N PRO A 34 -5.02 -10.52 -4.15
CA PRO A 34 -4.91 -10.95 -2.77
C PRO A 34 -3.45 -10.94 -2.29
N ARG A 35 -3.24 -10.50 -1.04
CA ARG A 35 -1.91 -10.45 -0.40
C ARG A 35 -0.87 -9.57 -1.10
N PHE A 36 -1.30 -8.65 -1.97
CA PHE A 36 -0.40 -7.74 -2.69
C PHE A 36 0.03 -6.55 -1.84
N ILE A 37 -0.91 -5.93 -1.12
CA ILE A 37 -0.66 -4.75 -0.29
C ILE A 37 -0.89 -5.10 1.18
N GLU A 38 0.15 -4.94 2.00
CA GLU A 38 0.03 -4.94 3.45
C GLU A 38 -0.83 -3.76 3.92
N HIS A 39 -1.76 -4.04 4.82
CA HIS A 39 -2.63 -3.02 5.38
C HIS A 39 -1.86 -2.05 6.27
N ARG A 40 -1.91 -0.76 5.92
CA ARG A 40 -1.39 0.34 6.73
C ARG A 40 -2.47 1.40 6.91
N SER A 41 -2.86 1.66 8.16
CA SER A 41 -4.01 2.52 8.49
C SER A 41 -3.88 3.94 7.92
N TYR A 42 -2.67 4.51 7.92
CA TYR A 42 -2.43 5.85 7.37
C TYR A 42 -2.70 5.90 5.85
N GLN A 43 -2.37 4.84 5.11
CA GLN A 43 -2.61 4.80 3.65
C GLN A 43 -4.11 4.77 3.36
N VAL A 44 -4.85 3.95 4.12
CA VAL A 44 -6.32 3.86 4.02
C VAL A 44 -6.99 5.18 4.40
N SER A 45 -6.54 5.83 5.47
CA SER A 45 -7.08 7.12 5.91
C SER A 45 -6.88 8.23 4.88
N ILE A 46 -5.70 8.28 4.25
CA ILE A 46 -5.39 9.27 3.21
C ILE A 46 -6.21 8.97 1.94
N ALA A 47 -6.30 7.69 1.54
CA ALA A 47 -7.10 7.30 0.39
C ALA A 47 -8.59 7.66 0.57
N ARG A 48 -9.16 7.41 1.76
CA ARG A 48 -10.52 7.82 2.10
C ARG A 48 -10.72 9.33 1.97
N SER A 49 -9.79 10.13 2.51
CA SER A 49 -9.86 11.60 2.39
C SER A 49 -9.84 12.04 0.92
N ALA A 50 -9.03 11.40 0.08
CA ALA A 50 -8.94 11.69 -1.35
C ALA A 50 -10.16 11.23 -2.16
N LEU A 51 -10.93 10.25 -1.68
CA LEU A 51 -12.17 9.80 -2.30
C LEU A 51 -13.35 10.75 -2.03
N GLU A 52 -13.32 11.43 -0.88
CA GLU A 52 -14.38 12.37 -0.46
C GLU A 52 -14.18 13.78 -1.05
N ARG A 53 -12.92 14.22 -1.24
CA ARG A 53 -12.60 15.56 -1.74
C ARG A 53 -11.21 15.66 -2.39
N ASN A 54 -11.00 16.71 -3.18
CA ASN A 54 -9.69 17.06 -3.73
C ASN A 54 -8.65 17.16 -2.62
N THR A 55 -7.53 16.43 -2.77
CA THR A 55 -6.54 16.25 -1.71
C THR A 55 -5.12 16.37 -2.25
N LEU A 56 -4.30 17.23 -1.63
CA LEU A 56 -2.85 17.27 -1.84
C LEU A 56 -2.16 16.43 -0.76
N VAL A 57 -1.46 15.37 -1.17
CA VAL A 57 -0.76 14.48 -0.24
C VAL A 57 0.74 14.78 -0.24
N VAL A 58 1.26 15.24 0.90
CA VAL A 58 2.69 15.48 1.09
C VAL A 58 3.26 14.37 1.98
N LEU A 59 4.00 13.44 1.37
CA LEU A 59 4.69 12.36 2.07
C LEU A 59 6.12 12.19 1.53
N PRO A 60 7.10 11.82 2.35
CA PRO A 60 8.40 11.34 1.90
C PRO A 60 8.32 10.16 0.92
N THR A 61 9.39 9.92 0.17
CA THR A 61 9.53 8.68 -0.64
C THR A 61 9.57 7.46 0.29
N GLY A 62 9.20 6.29 -0.22
CA GLY A 62 9.19 5.04 0.56
C GLY A 62 7.95 4.81 1.45
N LEU A 63 7.11 5.82 1.71
CA LEU A 63 5.89 5.65 2.54
C LEU A 63 4.66 5.13 1.77
N GLY A 64 4.82 4.84 0.47
CA GLY A 64 3.78 4.23 -0.35
C GLY A 64 2.75 5.19 -0.94
N LYS A 65 3.18 6.35 -1.46
CA LYS A 65 2.31 7.27 -2.21
C LYS A 65 1.57 6.57 -3.37
N THR A 66 2.26 5.68 -4.08
CA THR A 66 1.66 4.89 -5.17
C THR A 66 0.62 3.90 -4.66
N VAL A 67 0.80 3.34 -3.46
CA VAL A 67 -0.21 2.47 -2.81
C VAL A 67 -1.47 3.28 -2.48
N ILE A 68 -1.31 4.48 -1.92
CA ILE A 68 -2.46 5.38 -1.66
C ILE A 68 -3.22 5.66 -2.96
N ALA A 69 -2.50 5.97 -4.05
CA ALA A 69 -3.12 6.18 -5.35
C ALA A 69 -3.84 4.93 -5.86
N LEU A 70 -3.24 3.73 -5.75
CA LEU A 70 -3.88 2.46 -6.11
C LEU A 70 -5.21 2.26 -5.37
N LEU A 71 -5.25 2.53 -4.05
CA LEU A 71 -6.48 2.41 -3.25
C LEU A 71 -7.58 3.35 -3.76
N VAL A 72 -7.24 4.60 -4.07
CA VAL A 72 -8.19 5.59 -4.60
C VAL A 72 -8.71 5.15 -5.98
N ILE A 73 -7.81 4.69 -6.86
CA ILE A 73 -8.14 4.25 -8.22
C ILE A 73 -9.06 3.03 -8.18
N ALA A 74 -8.71 2.03 -7.37
CA ALA A 74 -9.48 0.80 -7.26
C ALA A 74 -10.91 1.09 -6.74
N GLU A 75 -11.03 1.91 -5.70
CA GLU A 75 -12.33 2.28 -5.15
C GLU A 75 -13.15 3.16 -6.12
N LYS A 76 -12.50 4.07 -6.85
CA LYS A 76 -13.21 4.87 -7.87
C LYS A 76 -13.67 4.05 -9.06
N LEU A 77 -12.88 3.13 -9.57
CA LEU A 77 -13.30 2.25 -10.66
C LEU A 77 -14.39 1.26 -10.23
N LYS A 78 -14.43 0.88 -8.95
CA LYS A 78 -15.49 0.06 -8.39
C LYS A 78 -16.83 0.80 -8.31
N ASN A 79 -16.80 2.05 -7.82
CA ASN A 79 -18.02 2.82 -7.56
C ASN A 79 -18.54 3.56 -8.79
N ASP A 80 -17.63 4.08 -9.61
CA ASP A 80 -17.94 4.94 -10.74
C ASP A 80 -17.49 4.24 -12.03
N LYS A 81 -18.37 4.14 -13.04
CA LYS A 81 -18.00 3.66 -14.41
C LYS A 81 -17.16 4.69 -15.19
N GLY A 82 -16.37 5.50 -14.48
CA GLY A 82 -15.59 6.61 -15.01
C GLY A 82 -14.21 6.19 -15.54
N LYS A 83 -13.41 7.19 -15.89
CA LYS A 83 -12.02 7.03 -16.31
C LYS A 83 -11.08 7.66 -15.29
N ILE A 84 -9.87 7.12 -15.20
CA ILE A 84 -8.80 7.63 -14.35
C ILE A 84 -7.64 8.10 -15.24
N LEU A 85 -7.09 9.27 -14.96
CA LEU A 85 -5.87 9.78 -15.57
C LEU A 85 -4.77 9.84 -14.51
N PHE A 86 -3.71 9.06 -14.70
CA PHE A 86 -2.54 9.06 -13.81
C PHE A 86 -1.37 9.75 -14.52
N LEU A 87 -0.86 10.83 -13.93
CA LEU A 87 0.21 11.64 -14.50
C LEU A 87 1.51 11.45 -13.70
N ALA A 88 2.64 11.45 -14.41
CA ALA A 88 3.97 11.46 -13.83
C ALA A 88 4.90 12.35 -14.67
N PRO A 89 5.97 12.92 -14.09
CA PRO A 89 6.73 13.99 -14.74
C PRO A 89 7.63 13.50 -15.89
N THR A 90 7.88 12.20 -16.01
CA THR A 90 8.73 11.63 -17.07
C THR A 90 8.20 10.28 -17.56
N LYS A 91 8.51 9.92 -18.81
CA LYS A 91 8.15 8.63 -19.41
C LYS A 91 8.59 7.42 -18.58
N PRO A 92 9.83 7.35 -18.04
CA PRO A 92 10.23 6.24 -17.17
C PRO A 92 9.34 6.07 -15.93
N LEU A 93 8.95 7.18 -15.29
CA LEU A 93 8.06 7.12 -14.12
C LEU A 93 6.64 6.68 -14.48
N VAL A 94 6.12 7.10 -15.64
CA VAL A 94 4.84 6.58 -16.14
C VAL A 94 4.90 5.07 -16.32
N ILE A 95 5.94 4.54 -16.96
CA ILE A 95 6.11 3.09 -17.18
C ILE A 95 6.21 2.36 -15.84
N GLN A 96 6.97 2.90 -14.88
CA GLN A 96 7.10 2.32 -13.55
C GLN A 96 5.76 2.25 -12.81
N HIS A 97 4.97 3.33 -12.81
CA HIS A 97 3.66 3.34 -12.18
C HIS A 97 2.67 2.43 -12.91
N MET A 98 2.71 2.38 -14.24
CA MET A 98 1.89 1.46 -15.03
C MET A 98 2.17 0.01 -14.67
N GLY A 99 3.44 -0.40 -14.59
CA GLY A 99 3.81 -1.75 -14.18
C GLY A 99 3.26 -2.08 -12.79
N PHE A 100 3.50 -1.20 -11.81
CA PHE A 100 2.97 -1.39 -10.45
C PHE A 100 1.44 -1.48 -10.36
N LEU A 101 0.70 -0.74 -11.19
CA LEU A 101 -0.77 -0.72 -11.15
C LEU A 101 -1.40 -1.88 -11.94
N ARG A 102 -0.67 -2.48 -12.88
CA ARG A 102 -1.16 -3.56 -13.75
C ARG A 102 -0.81 -4.95 -13.21
N ASP A 103 0.40 -5.09 -12.69
CA ASP A 103 1.03 -6.37 -12.32
C ASP A 103 0.84 -6.72 -10.84
#